data_AF-A0A679HYD2-F1
#
_entry.id   AF-A0A679HYD2-F1
#
_cell.length_a   1.000
_cell.length_b   1.000
_cell.length_c   1.000
_cell.angle_alpha   90.00
_cell.angle_beta   90.00
_cell.angle_gamma   90.00
#
_symmetry.space_group_name_H-M   'P 1'
#
loop_
_entity.id
_entity.type
_entity.pdbx_description
1 polymer ?
#
loop_
_entity_poly.entity_id
_entity_poly.type
_entity_poly.pdbx_seq_one_letter_code
_entity_poly.pdbx_strand_id
1 'polypeptide(L)'
;MPHDEAQGKAAMNLRCPFLKTQVELTEERESHIREKHPELLPQHRDHIEETLADPDEVRKDVRFSNSLLFSHWFPDVKGGKFVVVVVVADPSPPGRHWIVTAYVARQLSGGVVLWKRP
;
A
#
# COMPACT_ATOMS: atom_id res chain seq x y z
N MET A 1 -9.41 -28.33 -27.35
CA MET A 1 -8.94 -26.95 -27.60
C MET A 1 -8.49 -26.39 -26.26
N PRO A 2 -7.17 -26.25 -26.02
CA PRO A 2 -6.66 -25.78 -24.74
C PRO A 2 -6.62 -24.25 -24.72
N HIS A 3 -7.29 -23.65 -23.75
CA HIS A 3 -7.00 -22.30 -23.24
C HIS A 3 -7.28 -22.37 -21.73
N ASP A 4 -6.52 -23.25 -21.08
CA ASP A 4 -6.36 -23.28 -19.63
C ASP A 4 -4.91 -22.83 -19.35
N GLU A 5 -4.69 -22.23 -18.18
CA GLU A 5 -3.42 -21.66 -17.69
C GLU A 5 -3.07 -20.22 -18.12
N ALA A 6 -3.99 -19.28 -17.88
CA ALA A 6 -3.55 -17.97 -17.39
C ALA A 6 -3.13 -18.17 -15.93
N GLN A 7 -1.85 -18.50 -15.72
CA GLN A 7 -1.22 -18.49 -14.40
C GLN A 7 -1.36 -17.08 -13.82
N GLY A 8 -2.42 -16.87 -13.05
CA GLY A 8 -2.58 -15.67 -12.24
C GLY A 8 -1.49 -15.68 -11.20
N LYS A 9 -0.45 -14.86 -11.40
CA LYS A 9 0.48 -14.47 -10.31
C LYS A 9 -0.40 -14.15 -9.11
N ALA A 10 -0.17 -14.79 -7.97
CA ALA A 10 -1.04 -14.63 -6.81
C ALA A 10 -1.05 -13.14 -6.44
N ALA A 11 -2.22 -12.52 -6.55
CA ALA A 11 -2.41 -11.13 -6.24
C ALA A 11 -3.33 -11.07 -5.03
N MET A 12 -2.85 -10.46 -3.95
CA MET A 12 -3.67 -10.26 -2.76
C MET A 12 -4.49 -9.00 -2.94
N ASN A 13 -5.79 -9.10 -2.73
CA ASN A 13 -6.69 -7.95 -2.80
C ASN A 13 -6.96 -7.43 -1.38
N LEU A 14 -6.33 -6.31 -1.04
CA LEU A 14 -6.45 -5.68 0.26
C LEU A 14 -7.59 -4.67 0.24
N ARG A 15 -8.48 -4.70 1.23
CA ARG A 15 -9.62 -3.79 1.30
C ARG A 15 -9.15 -2.37 1.64
N CYS A 16 -9.55 -1.37 0.86
CA CYS A 16 -9.28 0.04 1.16
C CYS A 16 -10.58 0.85 1.21
N PRO A 17 -11.15 1.10 2.41
CA PRO A 17 -12.36 1.88 2.58
C PRO A 17 -12.25 3.31 2.03
N PHE A 18 -11.07 3.93 2.11
CA PHE A 18 -10.84 5.27 1.56
C PHE A 18 -11.05 5.32 0.04
N LEU A 19 -10.57 4.31 -0.68
CA LEU A 19 -10.79 4.18 -2.13
C LEU A 19 -12.12 3.52 -2.50
N LYS A 20 -12.88 3.05 -1.49
CA LYS A 20 -14.14 2.30 -1.64
C LYS A 20 -14.00 1.06 -2.54
N THR A 21 -12.80 0.48 -2.58
CA THR A 21 -12.46 -0.66 -3.46
C THR A 21 -11.30 -1.45 -2.86
N GLN A 22 -10.85 -2.48 -3.57
CA GLN A 22 -9.67 -3.26 -3.21
C GLN A 22 -8.42 -2.73 -3.92
N VAL A 23 -7.28 -2.90 -3.25
CA VAL A 23 -5.96 -2.58 -3.76
C VAL A 23 -5.20 -3.89 -3.93
N GLU A 24 -4.63 -4.07 -5.10
CA GLU A 24 -3.88 -5.26 -5.47
C GLU A 24 -2.43 -5.19 -4.97
N LEU A 25 -1.97 -6.22 -4.27
CA LEU A 25 -0.57 -6.49 -3.99
C LEU A 25 -0.15 -7.73 -4.77
N THR A 26 0.59 -7.53 -5.86
CA THR A 26 1.14 -8.63 -6.65
C THR A 26 2.37 -9.23 -5.95
N GLU A 27 2.62 -10.53 -6.15
CA GLU A 27 3.84 -11.19 -5.67
C GLU A 27 5.14 -10.47 -6.06
N GLU A 28 5.19 -9.89 -7.27
CA GLU A 28 6.36 -9.12 -7.72
C GLU A 28 6.60 -7.89 -6.84
N ARG A 29 5.53 -7.19 -6.48
CA ARG A 29 5.60 -6.01 -5.61
C ARG A 29 5.88 -6.41 -4.17
N GLU A 30 5.30 -7.50 -3.72
CA GLU A 30 5.59 -8.05 -2.40
C GLU A 30 7.06 -8.46 -2.25
N SER A 31 7.64 -9.18 -3.23
CA SER A 31 9.05 -9.52 -3.21
C SER A 31 9.92 -8.27 -3.23
N HIS A 32 9.58 -7.29 -4.07
CA HIS A 32 10.29 -6.00 -4.10
C HIS A 32 10.30 -5.33 -2.73
N ILE A 33 9.15 -5.28 -2.05
CA ILE A 33 9.03 -4.71 -0.71
C ILE A 33 9.86 -5.52 0.29
N ARG A 34 9.81 -6.85 0.25
CA ARG A 34 10.62 -7.70 1.13
C ARG A 34 12.12 -7.50 0.94
N GLU A 35 12.57 -7.31 -0.29
CA GLU A 35 13.99 -7.10 -0.62
C GLU A 35 14.46 -5.69 -0.26
N LYS A 36 13.63 -4.65 -0.48
CA LYS A 36 13.96 -3.25 -0.17
C LYS A 36 13.70 -2.86 1.28
N HIS A 37 12.70 -3.46 1.89
CA HIS A 37 12.16 -3.15 3.22
C HIS A 37 11.98 -4.43 4.05
N PRO A 38 13.08 -5.12 4.39
CA PRO A 38 13.04 -6.32 5.23
C PRO A 38 12.55 -6.04 6.66
N GLU A 39 12.46 -4.77 7.06
CA GLU A 39 11.83 -4.35 8.31
C GLU A 39 10.30 -4.42 8.31
N LEU A 40 9.67 -4.54 7.13
CA LEU A 40 8.23 -4.63 6.98
C LEU A 40 7.82 -6.07 6.64
N LEU A 41 8.46 -6.68 5.65
CA LEU A 41 8.14 -8.05 5.24
C LEU A 41 9.27 -9.03 5.59
N PRO A 42 8.93 -10.29 5.95
CA PRO A 42 7.59 -10.88 5.97
C PRO A 42 6.79 -10.66 7.26
N GLN A 43 7.39 -10.13 8.31
CA GLN A 43 6.85 -10.15 9.69
C GLN A 43 5.64 -9.23 9.92
N HIS A 44 5.55 -8.11 9.19
CA HIS A 44 4.52 -7.08 9.37
C HIS A 44 3.67 -6.92 8.11
N ARG A 45 3.37 -8.03 7.43
CA ARG A 45 2.48 -8.02 6.26
C ARG A 45 1.08 -7.53 6.62
N ASP A 46 0.56 -7.95 7.77
CA ASP A 46 -0.77 -7.56 8.25
C ASP A 46 -0.88 -6.04 8.46
N HIS A 47 0.23 -5.36 8.79
CA HIS A 47 0.24 -3.91 8.93
C HIS A 47 0.02 -3.18 7.60
N ILE A 48 0.37 -3.79 6.46
CA ILE A 48 0.06 -3.24 5.13
C ILE A 48 -1.45 -3.24 4.92
N GLU A 49 -2.12 -4.35 5.25
CA GLU A 49 -3.57 -4.47 5.17
C GLU A 49 -4.26 -3.48 6.11
N GLU A 50 -3.83 -3.42 7.36
CA GLU A 50 -4.37 -2.51 8.37
C GLU A 50 -4.17 -1.04 7.98
N THR A 51 -3.01 -0.68 7.43
CA THR A 51 -2.76 0.69 6.92
C THR A 51 -3.73 1.07 5.80
N LEU A 52 -4.14 0.14 4.95
CA LEU A 52 -5.13 0.40 3.89
C LEU A 52 -6.56 0.39 4.39
N ALA A 53 -6.87 -0.48 5.35
CA ALA A 53 -8.17 -0.63 5.95
C ALA A 53 -8.53 0.56 6.85
N ASP A 54 -7.58 1.03 7.64
CA ASP A 54 -7.77 2.06 8.66
C ASP A 54 -6.54 3.00 8.76
N PRO A 55 -6.27 3.84 7.75
CA PRO A 55 -5.13 4.76 7.80
C PRO A 55 -5.31 5.86 8.88
N ASP A 56 -4.20 6.37 9.40
CA ASP A 56 -4.16 7.61 10.21
C ASP A 56 -4.06 8.85 9.32
N GLU A 57 -3.31 8.78 8.22
CA GLU A 57 -3.11 9.90 7.31
C GLU A 57 -2.99 9.39 5.87
N VAL A 58 -3.68 10.07 4.95
CA VAL A 58 -3.64 9.82 3.51
C VAL A 58 -3.11 11.05 2.80
N ARG A 59 -2.03 10.86 2.05
CA ARG A 59 -1.33 11.94 1.35
C ARG A 59 -1.30 11.65 -0.13
N LYS A 60 -1.37 12.69 -0.95
CA LYS A 60 -1.19 12.62 -2.40
C LYS A 60 0.23 12.99 -2.76
N ASP A 61 0.85 12.21 -3.63
CA ASP A 61 2.14 12.59 -4.16
C ASP A 61 2.02 13.85 -5.05
N VAL A 62 2.94 14.80 -4.91
CA VAL A 62 2.94 16.05 -5.68
C VAL A 62 3.49 15.88 -7.09
N ARG A 63 4.34 14.86 -7.31
CA ARG A 63 4.97 14.57 -8.60
C ARG A 63 4.13 13.60 -9.43
N PHE A 64 3.43 12.69 -8.76
CA PHE A 64 2.57 11.69 -9.38
C PHE A 64 1.13 11.84 -8.86
N SER A 65 0.29 12.50 -9.64
CA SER A 65 -1.10 12.78 -9.30
C SER A 65 -1.97 11.53 -9.04
N ASN A 66 -1.51 10.36 -9.46
CA ASN A 66 -2.24 9.10 -9.32
C ASN A 66 -1.70 8.27 -8.15
N SER A 67 -0.73 8.78 -7.39
CA SER A 67 -0.13 8.06 -6.26
C SER A 67 -0.63 8.60 -4.92
N LEU A 68 -1.10 7.68 -4.08
CA LEU A 68 -1.56 7.94 -2.73
C LEU A 68 -0.66 7.21 -1.73
N LEU A 69 -0.30 7.91 -0.66
CA LEU A 69 0.48 7.39 0.44
C LEU A 69 -0.45 7.25 1.64
N PHE A 70 -0.78 6.02 1.96
CA PHE A 70 -1.51 5.67 3.17
C PHE A 70 -0.51 5.46 4.29
N SER A 71 -0.79 5.98 5.46
CA SER A 71 0.11 5.84 6.60
C SER A 71 -0.67 5.55 7.87
N HIS A 72 -0.14 4.62 8.65
CA HIS A 72 -0.68 4.23 9.95
C HIS A 72 0.47 4.04 10.95
N TRP A 73 0.27 4.48 12.18
CA TRP A 73 1.25 4.39 13.25
C TRP A 73 1.12 3.08 14.03
N PHE A 74 2.20 2.30 14.06
CA PHE A 74 2.25 1.05 14.81
C PHE A 74 3.22 1.18 15.98
N PRO A 75 2.75 1.09 17.25
CA PRO A 75 3.61 1.16 18.43
C PRO A 75 4.59 -0.02 18.53
N ASP A 76 4.19 -1.18 18.04
CA ASP A 76 4.91 -2.45 18.01
C ASP A 76 6.00 -2.52 16.91
N VAL A 77 5.95 -1.67 15.90
CA VAL A 77 6.99 -1.62 14.84
C VAL A 77 8.21 -0.84 15.34
N LYS A 78 9.25 -1.56 15.79
CA LYS A 78 10.56 -1.02 16.19
C LYS A 78 10.48 0.19 17.15
N GLY A 79 9.56 0.14 18.12
CA GLY A 79 9.39 1.17 19.15
C GLY A 79 8.56 2.37 18.71
N GLY A 80 7.58 2.16 17.82
CA GLY A 80 6.71 3.20 17.30
C GLY A 80 7.20 3.76 15.98
N LYS A 81 6.59 3.33 14.87
CA LYS A 81 6.88 3.85 13.53
C LYS A 81 5.63 3.87 12.67
N PHE A 82 5.65 4.71 11.64
CA PHE A 82 4.64 4.69 10.60
C PHE A 82 4.95 3.60 9.59
N VAL A 83 3.95 2.78 9.27
CA VAL A 83 3.96 2.00 8.03
C VAL A 83 3.32 2.87 6.96
N VAL A 84 4.01 3.04 5.84
CA VAL A 84 3.55 3.84 4.71
C VAL A 84 3.36 2.91 3.52
N VAL A 85 2.14 2.86 2.99
CA VAL A 85 1.77 2.05 1.83
C VAL A 85 1.48 2.99 0.66
N VAL A 86 2.25 2.83 -0.42
CA VAL A 86 2.12 3.65 -1.62
C VAL A 86 1.28 2.91 -2.65
N VAL A 87 0.11 3.47 -2.93
CA VAL A 87 -0.86 2.92 -3.87
C VAL A 87 -0.94 3.82 -5.09
N VAL A 88 -0.82 3.23 -6.28
CA VAL A 88 -1.22 3.91 -7.51
C VAL A 88 -2.69 3.65 -7.73
N ALA A 89 -3.47 4.73 -7.76
CA ALA A 89 -4.86 4.77 -8.12
C ALA A 89 -4.97 5.31 -9.55
N ASP A 90 -4.88 4.41 -10.52
CA ASP A 90 -4.95 4.81 -11.92
C ASP A 90 -6.40 4.96 -12.40
N PRO A 91 -6.76 6.09 -13.04
CA PRO A 91 -8.10 6.28 -13.58
C PRO A 91 -8.34 5.57 -14.92
N SER A 92 -7.33 4.99 -15.60
CA SER A 92 -7.50 4.36 -16.91
C SER A 92 -6.50 3.20 -17.19
N PRO A 93 -6.95 1.92 -17.21
CA PRO A 93 -8.35 1.51 -17.15
C PRO A 93 -8.97 1.79 -15.77
N PRO A 94 -10.23 2.26 -15.73
CA PRO A 94 -10.84 2.72 -14.49
C PRO A 94 -10.94 1.58 -13.48
N GLY A 95 -10.43 1.83 -12.27
CA GLY A 95 -10.69 0.99 -11.11
C GLY A 95 -9.59 0.00 -10.71
N ARG A 96 -8.42 0.02 -11.36
CA ARG A 96 -7.27 -0.76 -10.87
C ARG A 96 -6.41 0.08 -9.93
N HIS A 97 -6.33 -0.40 -8.69
CA HIS A 97 -5.45 0.16 -7.66
C HIS A 97 -4.42 -0.90 -7.29
N TRP A 98 -3.15 -0.54 -7.24
CA TRP A 98 -2.10 -1.49 -6.84
C TRP A 98 -1.05 -0.84 -5.95
N ILE A 99 -0.47 -1.65 -5.08
CA ILE A 99 0.66 -1.24 -4.23
C ILE A 99 1.92 -1.22 -5.08
N VAL A 100 2.61 -0.07 -5.10
CA VAL A 100 3.91 0.06 -5.76
C VAL A 100 5.04 -0.28 -4.80
N THR A 101 4.93 0.17 -3.56
CA THR A 101 5.87 -0.11 -2.47
C THR A 101 5.20 0.13 -1.12
N ALA A 102 5.76 -0.44 -0.07
CA ALA A 102 5.44 -0.13 1.31
C ALA A 102 6.73 -0.11 2.13
N TYR A 103 6.82 0.79 3.10
CA TYR A 103 8.03 0.97 3.90
C TYR A 103 7.70 1.52 5.28
N VAL A 104 8.67 1.43 6.18
CA VAL A 104 8.54 1.97 7.53
C VAL A 104 9.25 3.32 7.63
N ALA A 105 8.54 4.34 8.11
CA ALA A 105 9.05 5.69 8.28
C ALA A 105 8.97 6.14 9.74
N ARG A 106 9.93 6.97 10.18
CA ARG A 106 9.87 7.62 11.49
C ARG A 106 8.97 8.87 11.48
N GLN A 107 8.92 9.56 10.35
CA GLN A 107 8.14 10.77 10.15
C GLN A 107 7.57 10.77 8.74
N LEU A 108 6.34 11.26 8.60
CA LEU A 108 5.70 11.44 7.31
C LEU A 108 6.13 12.80 6.73
N SER A 109 6.84 12.78 5.61
CA SER A 109 7.28 13.99 4.91
C SER A 109 7.01 13.87 3.40
N GLY A 110 6.84 15.02 2.71
CA GLY A 110 6.54 15.07 1.27
C GLY A 110 5.12 14.68 0.83
N GLY A 111 4.58 15.31 -0.21
CA GLY A 111 3.18 15.12 -0.63
C GLY A 111 2.18 16.03 0.11
N VAL A 112 0.96 16.13 -0.42
CA VAL A 112 -0.13 16.94 0.13
C VAL A 112 -1.04 16.05 0.97
N VAL A 113 -1.29 16.41 2.23
CA VAL A 113 -2.25 15.68 3.07
C VAL A 113 -3.65 15.88 2.49
N LEU A 114 -4.28 14.79 2.04
CA LEU A 114 -5.67 14.81 1.55
C LEU A 114 -6.64 14.60 2.69
N TRP A 115 -6.27 13.73 3.63
CA TRP A 115 -7.10 13.37 4.74
C TRP A 115 -6.23 12.94 5.92
N LYS A 116 -6.72 13.25 7.12
CA LYS A 116 -6.13 12.82 8.37
C LYS A 116 -7.24 12.38 9.30
N ARG A 117 -6.98 11.32 10.06
CA ARG A 117 -7.86 10.83 11.11
C ARG A 117 -8.17 11.98 12.09
N PRO A 118 -9.46 12.26 12.35
CA PRO A 118 -9.89 13.30 13.26
C PRO A 118 -9.57 12.99 14.73
#